data_AF-F5T7P9-F1
#
_entry.id   AF-F5T7P9-F1
#
_cell.length_a   1.000
_cell.length_b   1.000
_cell.length_c   1.000
_cell.angle_alpha   90.00
_cell.angle_beta   90.00
_cell.angle_gamma   90.00
#
_symmetry.space_group_name_H-M   'P 1'
#
loop_
_entity.id
_entity.type
_entity.pdbx_description
1 polymer ?
#
loop_
_entity_poly.entity_id
_entity_poly.type
_entity_poly.pdbx_seq_one_letter_code
_entity_poly.pdbx_strand_id
1 'polypeptide(L)'
;MICYNDSYLAVFADNTKDADKGNYRLLLFRKSGERLFDKPISYMGSKMEISGDKIFLYQEKTYQVYDFSGRLRYNGTTEDSLYYLRSASDFNLGGTELMLCFPNKVERVRIQ
;
A
#
# COMPACT_ATOMS: atom_id res chain seq x y z
N MET A 1 11.67 2.80 -1.42
CA MET A 1 11.08 1.76 -2.30
C MET A 1 10.30 2.41 -3.42
N ILE A 2 10.22 1.77 -4.58
CA ILE A 2 9.46 2.25 -5.74
C ILE A 2 8.63 1.08 -6.28
N CYS A 3 7.38 1.32 -6.63
CA CYS A 3 6.57 0.40 -7.42
C CYS A 3 5.73 1.18 -8.43
N TYR A 4 5.34 0.52 -9.51
CA TYR A 4 4.63 1.17 -10.61
C TYR A 4 3.73 0.17 -11.34
N ASN A 5 2.75 0.71 -12.07
CA ASN A 5 1.98 0.00 -13.08
C ASN A 5 1.90 0.87 -14.34
N ASP A 6 1.03 0.50 -15.29
CA ASP A 6 0.92 1.20 -16.57
C ASP A 6 0.52 2.68 -16.47
N SER A 7 -0.05 3.10 -15.34
CA SER A 7 -0.63 4.43 -15.14
C SER A 7 -0.02 5.23 -14.00
N TYR A 8 0.61 4.58 -13.02
CA TYR A 8 1.02 5.21 -11.77
C TYR A 8 2.40 4.75 -11.29
N LEU A 9 3.07 5.65 -10.57
CA LEU A 9 4.34 5.44 -9.89
C LEU A 9 4.16 5.81 -8.42
N ALA A 10 4.35 4.85 -7.51
CA ALA A 10 4.40 5.10 -6.08
C ALA A 10 5.85 5.09 -5.59
N VAL A 11 6.18 6.05 -4.73
CA VAL A 11 7.50 6.18 -4.11
C VAL A 11 7.32 6.24 -2.61
N PHE A 12 8.00 5.36 -1.89
CA PHE A 12 8.11 5.39 -0.45
C PHE A 12 9.54 5.75 -0.07
N ALA A 13 9.73 6.97 0.40
CA ALA A 13 11.02 7.58 0.68
C ALA A 13 11.26 7.73 2.18
N ASP A 14 12.52 7.56 2.58
CA ASP A 14 12.99 7.91 3.92
C ASP A 14 13.00 9.44 4.07
N ASN A 15 12.48 9.93 5.20
CA ASN A 15 12.44 11.35 5.56
C ASN A 15 12.98 11.59 6.98
N THR A 16 13.81 10.68 7.50
CA THR A 16 14.43 10.75 8.83
C THR A 16 15.30 11.98 9.06
N LYS A 17 15.69 12.71 8.01
CA LYS A 17 16.40 14.00 8.11
C LYS A 17 15.51 15.18 8.52
N ASP A 18 14.18 15.03 8.45
CA ASP A 18 13.18 16.05 8.81
C ASP A 18 12.07 15.37 9.62
N ALA A 19 12.44 14.91 10.83
CA ALA A 19 11.63 14.05 11.69
C ALA A 19 10.27 14.68 12.09
N ASP A 20 10.19 16.03 12.13
CA ASP A 20 8.96 16.78 12.40
C ASP A 20 7.88 16.56 11.32
N LYS A 21 8.27 16.04 10.15
CA LYS A 21 7.38 15.70 9.04
C LYS A 21 7.16 14.20 8.89
N GLY A 22 7.44 13.42 9.94
CA GLY A 22 7.31 11.96 9.93
C GLY A 22 8.50 11.24 9.28
N ASN A 23 8.70 9.99 9.69
CA ASN A 23 9.88 9.20 9.34
C ASN A 23 9.96 8.83 7.86
N TYR A 24 8.81 8.73 7.19
CA TYR A 24 8.73 8.36 5.78
C TYR A 24 7.76 9.26 5.03
N ARG A 25 7.89 9.28 3.70
CA ARG A 25 6.94 9.92 2.79
C ARG A 25 6.45 8.93 1.75
N LEU A 26 5.13 8.90 1.55
CA LEU A 26 4.49 8.20 0.45
C LEU A 26 4.06 9.22 -0.59
N LEU A 27 4.54 9.03 -1.82
CA LEU A 27 4.22 9.85 -2.97
C LEU A 27 3.58 8.98 -4.04
N LEU A 28 2.61 9.54 -4.76
CA LEU A 28 2.00 8.92 -5.93
C LEU A 28 2.01 9.90 -7.10
N PHE A 29 2.45 9.41 -8.25
CA PHE A 29 2.48 10.16 -9.50
C PHE A 29 1.66 9.42 -10.55
N ARG A 30 1.00 10.17 -11.44
CA ARG A 30 0.55 9.64 -12.73
C ARG A 30 1.76 9.45 -13.64
N LYS A 31 1.61 8.58 -14.65
CA LYS A 31 2.58 8.41 -15.73
C LYS A 31 2.91 9.70 -16.50
N SER A 32 1.99 10.68 -16.50
CA SER A 32 2.23 12.02 -17.05
C SER A 32 3.27 12.84 -16.27
N GLY A 33 3.67 12.39 -15.07
CA GLY A 33 4.51 13.14 -14.14
C GLY A 33 3.73 14.00 -13.14
N GLU A 34 2.40 14.08 -13.27
CA GLU A 34 1.55 14.77 -12.30
C GLU A 34 1.65 14.07 -10.93
N ARG A 35 1.98 14.82 -9.88
CA ARG A 35 1.96 14.31 -8.50
C ARG A 35 0.55 14.37 -7.94
N LEU A 36 -0.04 13.21 -7.65
CA LEU A 36 -1.37 13.08 -7.06
C LEU A 36 -1.39 13.40 -5.58
N PHE A 37 -0.41 12.89 -4.83
CA PHE A 37 -0.25 13.25 -3.43
C PHE A 37 1.20 13.07 -2.95
N ASP A 38 1.47 13.67 -1.79
CA ASP A 38 2.71 13.55 -1.04
C ASP A 38 2.39 13.63 0.45
N LYS A 39 2.49 12.51 1.17
CA LYS A 39 1.99 12.39 2.54
C LYS A 39 3.05 11.86 3.49
N PRO A 40 3.18 12.44 4.70
CA PRO A 40 4.01 11.88 5.76
C PRO A 40 3.39 10.59 6.31
N ILE A 41 4.24 9.59 6.56
CA ILE A 41 3.86 8.25 7.02
C ILE A 41 4.78 7.84 8.18
N SER A 42 4.19 7.40 9.28
CA SER A 42 4.93 6.90 10.46
C SER A 42 5.07 5.38 10.49
N TYR A 43 4.50 4.69 9.51
CA TYR A 43 4.59 3.25 9.35
C TYR A 43 5.84 2.87 8.56
N MET A 44 6.66 1.98 9.11
CA MET A 44 7.77 1.36 8.39
C MET A 44 7.21 0.18 7.59
N GLY A 45 7.16 0.31 6.27
CA GLY A 45 6.87 -0.79 5.37
C GLY A 45 8.17 -1.32 4.75
N SER A 46 8.34 -2.64 4.68
CA SER A 46 9.48 -3.27 3.98
C SER A 46 9.14 -3.70 2.55
N LYS A 47 7.84 -3.72 2.20
CA LYS A 47 7.33 -3.99 0.86
C LYS A 47 6.26 -2.97 0.47
N MET A 48 6.15 -2.69 -0.82
CA MET A 48 5.15 -1.79 -1.40
C MET A 48 4.62 -2.31 -2.73
N GLU A 49 3.30 -2.29 -2.91
CA GLU A 49 2.63 -2.74 -4.15
C GLU A 49 1.49 -1.79 -4.53
N ILE A 50 1.24 -1.63 -5.84
CA ILE A 50 0.01 -1.02 -6.37
C ILE A 50 -0.86 -2.14 -6.93
N SER A 51 -2.12 -2.17 -6.54
CA SER A 51 -3.11 -3.11 -7.08
C SER A 51 -4.50 -2.47 -7.00
N GLY A 52 -5.24 -2.53 -8.11
CA GLY A 52 -6.41 -1.68 -8.35
C GLY A 52 -6.12 -0.18 -8.16
N ASP A 53 -6.95 0.47 -7.34
CA ASP A 53 -6.89 1.87 -6.93
C ASP A 53 -6.23 2.07 -5.54
N LYS A 54 -5.41 1.10 -5.12
CA LYS A 54 -4.82 1.03 -3.77
C LYS A 54 -3.31 0.89 -3.81
N ILE A 55 -2.68 1.45 -2.78
CA ILE A 55 -1.28 1.24 -2.46
C ILE A 55 -1.22 0.42 -1.16
N PHE A 56 -0.47 -0.66 -1.21
CA PHE A 56 -0.21 -1.54 -0.08
C PHE A 56 1.19 -1.26 0.46
N LEU A 57 1.29 -0.96 1.75
CA LEU A 57 2.55 -0.98 2.49
C LEU A 57 2.47 -2.11 3.52
N TYR A 58 3.45 -2.99 3.57
CA TYR A 58 3.40 -4.10 4.51
C TYR A 58 4.79 -4.54 4.96
N GLN A 59 4.83 -5.09 6.17
CA GLN A 59 6.01 -5.65 6.80
C GLN A 59 5.56 -6.80 7.70
N GLU A 60 6.10 -7.98 7.43
CA GLU A 60 5.84 -9.22 8.17
C GLU A 60 4.33 -9.43 8.41
N LYS A 61 3.86 -9.15 9.61
CA LYS A 61 2.50 -9.40 10.09
C LYS A 61 1.61 -8.16 10.11
N THR A 62 2.07 -7.05 9.53
CA THR A 62 1.35 -5.76 9.55
C THR A 62 1.23 -5.22 8.13
N TYR A 63 0.13 -4.51 7.86
CA TYR A 63 -0.09 -3.89 6.57
C TYR A 63 -0.99 -2.66 6.67
N GLN A 64 -0.76 -1.71 5.77
CA GLN A 64 -1.56 -0.51 5.60
C GLN A 64 -1.97 -0.36 4.14
N VAL A 65 -3.21 0.09 3.95
CA VAL A 65 -3.82 0.26 2.64
C VAL A 65 -4.22 1.70 2.46
N TYR A 66 -3.69 2.32 1.42
CA TYR A 66 -3.97 3.71 1.06
C TYR A 66 -4.73 3.75 -0.26
N ASP A 67 -5.72 4.64 -0.35
CA ASP A 67 -6.29 5.00 -1.66
C ASP A 67 -5.42 6.04 -2.38
N PHE A 68 -5.73 6.31 -3.64
CA PHE A 68 -4.97 7.28 -4.46
C PHE A 68 -5.19 8.76 -4.07
N SER A 69 -6.03 9.04 -3.06
CA SER A 69 -6.08 10.36 -2.41
C SER A 69 -5.07 10.47 -1.25
N GLY A 70 -4.37 9.38 -0.94
CA GLY A 70 -3.45 9.30 0.19
C GLY A 70 -4.15 9.06 1.53
N ARG A 71 -5.44 8.69 1.53
CA ARG A 71 -6.16 8.35 2.77
C ARG A 71 -5.84 6.92 3.18
N LEU A 72 -5.50 6.74 4.46
CA LEU A 72 -5.37 5.42 5.06
C LEU A 72 -6.77 4.81 5.16
N ARG A 73 -7.02 3.75 4.39
CA ARG A 73 -8.30 3.04 4.36
C ARG A 73 -8.32 1.88 5.34
N TYR A 74 -7.16 1.26 5.56
CA TYR A 74 -7.07 0.09 6.42
C TYR A 74 -5.70 0.00 7.08
N ASN A 75 -5.68 -0.40 8.35
CA ASN A 75 -4.48 -0.67 9.13
C ASN A 75 -4.67 -2.01 9.84
N GLY A 76 -4.04 -3.05 9.30
CA GLY A 76 -4.30 -4.43 9.65
C GLY A 76 -3.10 -5.16 10.20
N THR A 77 -3.41 -6.24 10.90
CA THR A 77 -2.43 -7.22 11.38
C THR A 77 -2.86 -8.63 10.97
N THR A 78 -1.91 -9.55 10.93
CA THR A 78 -2.11 -10.97 10.60
C THR A 78 -1.39 -11.85 11.60
N GLU A 79 -1.82 -13.12 11.72
CA GLU A 79 -1.15 -14.09 12.59
C GLU A 79 0.19 -14.56 12.00
N ASP A 80 0.21 -14.75 10.67
CA ASP A 80 1.36 -15.20 9.89
C ASP A 80 1.98 -14.05 9.08
N SER A 81 3.23 -14.21 8.64
CA SER A 81 3.90 -13.21 7.82
C SER A 81 3.38 -13.22 6.38
N LEU A 82 3.02 -12.03 5.88
CA LEU A 82 2.50 -11.81 4.55
C LEU A 82 3.57 -11.99 3.47
N TYR A 83 3.23 -12.77 2.45
CA TYR A 83 4.07 -12.93 1.27
C TYR A 83 3.82 -11.78 0.27
N TYR A 84 2.55 -11.54 -0.11
CA TYR A 84 2.09 -10.39 -0.90
C TYR A 84 0.60 -10.07 -0.65
N LEU A 85 0.12 -8.91 -1.11
CA LEU A 85 -1.28 -8.49 -1.00
C LEU A 85 -1.83 -8.12 -2.38
N ARG A 86 -3.09 -8.47 -2.65
CA ARG A 86 -3.79 -8.03 -3.87
C ARG A 86 -5.17 -7.50 -3.54
N SER A 87 -5.61 -6.50 -4.29
CA SER A 87 -7.01 -6.10 -4.29
C SER A 87 -7.82 -7.08 -5.12
N ALA A 88 -8.97 -7.48 -4.60
CA ALA A 88 -9.89 -8.37 -5.31
C ALA A 88 -10.51 -7.70 -6.56
N SER A 89 -10.40 -6.37 -6.70
CA SER A 89 -10.74 -5.66 -7.93
C SER A 89 -9.95 -6.17 -9.13
N ASP A 90 -8.72 -6.62 -8.92
CA ASP A 90 -7.88 -7.18 -9.98
C ASP A 90 -8.48 -8.46 -10.58
N PHE A 91 -9.42 -9.09 -9.87
CA PHE A 91 -10.13 -10.31 -10.27
C PHE A 91 -11.61 -10.08 -10.57
N ASN A 92 -12.06 -8.82 -10.71
CA ASN A 92 -13.46 -8.44 -10.90
C ASN A 92 -14.42 -8.88 -9.76
N LEU A 93 -13.91 -9.08 -8.53
CA LEU A 93 -14.70 -9.54 -7.38
C LEU A 93 -15.24 -8.39 -6.51
N GLY A 94 -15.89 -7.40 -7.11
CA GLY A 94 -16.62 -6.35 -6.37
C GLY A 94 -15.77 -5.30 -5.63
N GLY A 95 -14.44 -5.36 -5.74
CA GLY A 95 -13.51 -4.26 -5.42
C GLY A 95 -13.33 -3.87 -3.94
N THR A 96 -14.12 -4.43 -3.03
CA THR A 96 -14.04 -4.15 -1.58
C THR A 96 -13.26 -5.17 -0.79
N GLU A 97 -12.70 -6.20 -1.43
CA GLU A 97 -11.95 -7.26 -0.75
C GLU A 97 -10.44 -7.14 -1.00
N LEU A 98 -9.68 -7.56 0.00
CA LEU A 98 -8.24 -7.77 -0.06
C LEU A 98 -7.98 -9.27 0.02
N MET A 99 -7.07 -9.74 -0.82
CA MET A 99 -6.50 -11.08 -0.75
C MET A 99 -5.15 -10.98 -0.04
N LEU A 100 -5.10 -11.53 1.17
CA LEU A 100 -3.88 -11.67 1.96
C LEU A 100 -3.25 -13.01 1.60
N CYS A 101 -2.08 -12.98 0.96
CA CYS A 101 -1.43 -14.19 0.48
C CYS A 101 -0.25 -14.53 1.39
N PHE A 102 -0.32 -15.73 1.96
CA PHE A 102 0.70 -16.33 2.82
C PHE A 102 1.37 -17.49 2.06
N PRO A 103 2.51 -18.00 2.53
CA PRO A 103 3.17 -19.13 1.87
C PRO A 103 2.31 -20.39 1.72
N ASN A 104 1.36 -20.62 2.62
CA ASN A 104 0.56 -21.85 2.71
C ASN A 104 -0.97 -21.64 2.63
N LYS A 105 -1.46 -20.39 2.63
CA LYS A 105 -2.89 -20.08 2.59
C LYS A 105 -3.16 -18.72 1.97
N VAL A 106 -4.43 -18.49 1.62
CA VAL A 106 -4.94 -17.18 1.20
C VAL A 106 -6.16 -16.86 2.07
N GLU A 107 -6.16 -15.66 2.64
CA GLU A 107 -7.29 -15.14 3.40
C GLU A 107 -7.92 -13.95 2.67
N ARG A 108 -9.22 -13.72 2.91
CA ARG A 108 -9.96 -12.60 2.33
C ARG A 108 -10.41 -11.66 3.44
N VAL A 109 -10.11 -10.38 3.28
CA VAL A 109 -10.56 -9.34 4.21
C VAL A 109 -11.41 -8.34 3.45
N ARG A 110 -12.62 -8.08 3.93
CA ARG A 110 -13.49 -7.04 3.38
C ARG A 110 -13.16 -5.71 4.03
N ILE A 111 -12.89 -4.70 3.20
CA ILE A 111 -12.70 -3.31 3.62
C ILE A 111 -14.06 -2.62 3.50
N GLN A 112 -14.55 -2.02 4.59
CA GLN A 112 -15.77 -1.20 4.60
C GLN A 112 -15.47 0.25 4.18
#